data_AF-A0A9P8CVY3-F1
#
_entry.id   AF-A0A9P8CVY3-F1
#
_cell.length_a   1.000
_cell.length_b   1.000
_cell.length_c   1.000
_cell.angle_alpha   90.00
_cell.angle_beta   90.00
_cell.angle_gamma   90.00
#
_symmetry.space_group_name_H-M   'P 1'
#
loop_
_entity.id
_entity.type
_entity.pdbx_description
1 polymer ?
#
loop_
_entity_poly.entity_id
_entity_poly.type
_entity_poly.pdbx_seq_one_letter_code
_entity_poly.pdbx_strand_id
1 'polypeptide(L)'
;MSKITSARSLYHECQNQGQCGKHTLNNLLQGPVFSTADLDVIAEDLRQVAQENLQRTIWKNPYKSPLGMGYYDVSVLEAALNQKQCTLSWFDARRDISECLDQQDESMVGLIVHVPTSPRWIPFWKGQHWFGILRLANGAYVDLDSRLSLPTAFAGFADCIAFLSDILQNGGRLFLIHRDPEALVANTVGRTSSEDPTQTSESPARHPTPSPGPTAS
;
A
#
# COMPACT_ATOMS: atom_id res chain seq x y z
N MET A 1 17.48 29.46 -8.84
CA MET A 1 16.77 28.82 -7.70
C MET A 1 16.47 27.39 -8.08
N SER A 2 17.29 26.48 -7.59
CA SER A 2 17.26 25.05 -7.87
C SER A 2 16.01 24.44 -7.24
N LYS A 3 15.04 24.00 -8.06
CA LYS A 3 13.97 23.12 -7.58
C LYS A 3 14.52 21.71 -7.51
N ILE A 4 14.43 21.17 -6.30
CA ILE A 4 14.95 19.89 -5.86
C ILE A 4 14.45 18.75 -6.75
N THR A 5 15.37 17.83 -7.04
CA THR A 5 15.32 16.73 -7.99
C THR A 5 14.38 15.60 -7.55
N SER A 6 13.46 15.22 -8.46
CA SER A 6 12.78 13.92 -8.60
C SER A 6 12.06 13.29 -7.39
N ALA A 7 10.82 13.74 -7.12
CA ALA A 7 9.85 12.92 -6.40
C ALA A 7 9.18 11.96 -7.40
N ARG A 8 9.37 10.65 -7.22
CA ARG A 8 8.59 9.65 -7.95
C ARG A 8 7.11 9.92 -7.64
N SER A 9 6.31 10.20 -8.67
CA SER A 9 4.87 10.39 -8.50
C SER A 9 4.29 9.13 -7.85
N LEU A 10 3.49 9.29 -6.78
CA LEU A 10 2.77 8.18 -6.18
C LEU A 10 1.87 7.52 -7.23
N TYR A 11 1.82 6.20 -7.18
CA TYR A 11 0.92 5.45 -8.03
C TYR A 11 -0.52 5.67 -7.57
N HIS A 12 -1.42 5.94 -8.51
CA HIS A 12 -2.83 6.21 -8.23
C HIS A 12 -3.72 5.77 -9.38
N GLU A 13 -4.62 4.84 -9.11
CA GLU A 13 -5.74 4.49 -9.96
C GLU A 13 -6.97 5.29 -9.53
N CYS A 14 -7.48 6.12 -10.45
CA CYS A 14 -8.79 6.74 -10.30
C CYS A 14 -9.88 5.70 -10.55
N GLN A 15 -10.94 5.74 -9.74
CA GLN A 15 -12.02 4.78 -9.75
C GLN A 15 -12.82 4.85 -11.05
N ASN A 16 -13.10 3.68 -11.61
CA ASN A 16 -14.16 3.49 -12.59
C ASN A 16 -15.20 2.51 -12.01
N GLN A 17 -16.47 2.90 -11.93
CA GLN A 17 -17.58 2.07 -11.43
C GLN A 17 -17.41 1.61 -9.97
N GLY A 18 -17.96 0.46 -9.57
CA GLY A 18 -17.98 -0.07 -8.19
C GLY A 18 -16.67 -0.71 -7.69
N GLN A 19 -15.56 -0.56 -8.42
CA GLN A 19 -14.32 -1.32 -8.19
C GLN A 19 -13.40 -0.75 -7.08
N CYS A 20 -13.96 -0.05 -6.10
CA CYS A 20 -13.20 0.65 -5.05
C CYS A 20 -12.23 -0.27 -4.28
N GLY A 21 -12.58 -1.53 -4.02
CA GLY A 21 -11.70 -2.48 -3.33
C GLY A 21 -10.40 -2.77 -4.10
N LYS A 22 -10.49 -2.96 -5.41
CA LYS A 22 -9.31 -3.16 -6.29
C LYS A 22 -8.40 -1.95 -6.27
N HIS A 23 -8.97 -0.77 -6.53
CA HIS A 23 -8.21 0.47 -6.55
C HIS A 23 -7.58 0.77 -5.19
N THR A 24 -8.27 0.48 -4.10
CA THR A 24 -7.72 0.59 -2.73
C THR A 24 -6.45 -0.24 -2.57
N LEU A 25 -6.49 -1.53 -2.94
CA LEU A 25 -5.33 -2.42 -2.85
C LEU A 25 -4.18 -1.93 -3.74
N ASN A 26 -4.46 -1.61 -5.00
CA ASN A 26 -3.44 -1.18 -5.96
C ASN A 26 -2.80 0.15 -5.57
N ASN A 27 -3.61 1.11 -5.11
CA ASN A 27 -3.11 2.40 -4.64
C ASN A 27 -2.27 2.21 -3.38
N LEU A 28 -2.75 1.46 -2.39
CA LEU A 28 -1.99 1.28 -1.14
C LEU A 28 -0.68 0.50 -1.36
N LEU A 29 -0.68 -0.50 -2.24
CA LEU A 29 0.51 -1.26 -2.61
C LEU A 29 1.38 -0.56 -3.68
N GLN A 30 0.97 0.63 -4.11
CA GLN A 30 1.68 1.51 -5.05
C GLN A 30 2.00 0.86 -6.41
N GLY A 31 1.03 0.13 -6.98
CA GLY A 31 1.11 -0.42 -8.34
C GLY A 31 -0.15 -1.17 -8.79
N PRO A 32 -0.25 -1.56 -10.08
CA PRO A 32 -1.37 -2.35 -10.62
C PRO A 32 -1.25 -3.83 -10.20
N VAL A 33 -1.33 -4.09 -8.88
CA VAL A 33 -1.02 -5.40 -8.29
C VAL A 33 -2.13 -6.41 -8.51
N PHE A 34 -3.38 -5.96 -8.56
CA PHE A 34 -4.57 -6.79 -8.74
C PHE A 34 -5.46 -6.27 -9.86
N SER A 35 -5.96 -7.19 -10.67
CA SER A 35 -7.09 -7.01 -11.56
C SER A 35 -8.40 -7.42 -10.88
N THR A 36 -9.53 -7.09 -11.48
CA THR A 36 -10.85 -7.59 -11.04
C THR A 36 -10.91 -9.12 -11.12
N ALA A 37 -10.26 -9.73 -12.12
CA ALA A 37 -10.23 -11.19 -12.26
C ALA A 37 -9.50 -11.85 -11.08
N ASP A 38 -8.39 -11.26 -10.61
CA ASP A 38 -7.63 -11.78 -9.48
C ASP A 38 -8.48 -11.79 -8.20
N LEU A 39 -9.18 -10.68 -7.92
CA LEU A 39 -10.05 -10.59 -6.74
C LEU A 39 -11.29 -11.50 -6.86
N ASP A 40 -11.77 -11.73 -8.07
CA ASP A 40 -12.87 -12.65 -8.34
C ASP A 40 -12.49 -14.11 -8.09
N VAL A 41 -11.26 -14.50 -8.38
CA VAL A 41 -10.70 -15.83 -8.03
C VAL A 41 -10.60 -15.96 -6.52
N ILE A 42 -10.02 -14.97 -5.83
CA ILE A 42 -9.90 -14.97 -4.36
C ILE A 42 -11.27 -15.11 -3.69
N ALA A 43 -12.27 -14.35 -4.14
CA ALA A 43 -13.63 -14.44 -3.62
C ALA A 43 -14.25 -15.83 -3.83
N GLU A 44 -13.89 -16.52 -4.92
CA GLU A 44 -14.38 -17.85 -5.23
C GLU A 44 -13.70 -18.94 -4.37
N ASP A 45 -12.40 -18.82 -4.16
CA ASP A 45 -11.65 -19.69 -3.25
C ASP A 45 -12.21 -19.59 -1.82
N LEU A 46 -12.49 -18.37 -1.33
CA LEU A 46 -13.13 -18.14 -0.04
C LEU A 46 -14.52 -18.79 0.04
N ARG A 47 -15.32 -18.72 -1.04
CA ARG A 47 -16.63 -19.38 -1.12
C ARG A 47 -16.49 -20.89 -1.01
N GLN A 48 -15.52 -21.48 -1.68
CA GLN A 48 -15.28 -22.92 -1.64
C GLN A 48 -14.89 -23.38 -0.23
N VAL A 49 -13.92 -22.70 0.40
CA VAL A 49 -13.50 -22.99 1.79
C VAL A 49 -14.69 -22.88 2.75
N ALA A 50 -15.52 -21.84 2.63
CA ALA A 50 -16.71 -21.69 3.45
C ALA A 50 -17.73 -22.82 3.24
N GLN A 51 -17.94 -23.26 2.00
CA GLN A 51 -18.83 -24.37 1.66
C GLN A 51 -18.34 -25.69 2.25
N GLU A 52 -17.04 -25.97 2.18
CA GLU A 52 -16.41 -27.15 2.78
C GLU A 52 -16.55 -27.13 4.30
N ASN A 53 -16.21 -26.02 4.95
CA ASN A 53 -16.32 -25.86 6.41
C ASN A 53 -17.76 -25.99 6.92
N LEU A 54 -18.73 -25.45 6.19
CA LEU A 54 -20.14 -25.48 6.58
C LEU A 54 -20.88 -26.74 6.09
N GLN A 55 -20.24 -27.59 5.30
CA GLN A 55 -20.83 -28.79 4.69
C GLN A 55 -22.16 -28.51 3.97
N ARG A 56 -22.26 -27.38 3.27
CA ARG A 56 -23.48 -26.95 2.56
C ARG A 56 -23.18 -26.20 1.27
N THR A 57 -24.03 -26.38 0.26
CA THR A 57 -23.89 -25.63 -1.00
C THR A 57 -24.17 -24.15 -0.81
N ILE A 58 -23.22 -23.30 -1.22
CA ILE A 58 -23.35 -21.84 -1.21
C ILE A 58 -23.59 -21.35 -2.65
N TRP A 59 -24.87 -21.20 -3.01
CA TRP A 59 -25.26 -20.84 -4.39
C TRP A 59 -24.93 -19.41 -4.79
N LYS A 60 -24.77 -18.50 -3.83
CA LYS A 60 -24.42 -17.09 -4.08
C LYS A 60 -23.13 -16.78 -3.32
N ASN A 61 -22.13 -16.25 -4.03
CA ASN A 61 -20.87 -15.88 -3.40
C ASN A 61 -21.10 -14.72 -2.40
N PRO A 62 -20.87 -14.91 -1.09
CA PRO A 62 -21.08 -13.85 -0.10
C PRO A 62 -19.93 -12.82 -0.07
N TYR A 63 -18.79 -13.15 -0.69
CA TYR A 63 -17.57 -12.34 -0.67
C TYR A 63 -17.49 -11.34 -1.82
N LYS A 64 -18.39 -11.42 -2.81
CA LYS A 64 -18.49 -10.47 -3.92
C LYS A 64 -19.93 -10.24 -4.39
N SER A 65 -20.17 -9.09 -5.00
CA SER A 65 -21.47 -8.83 -5.64
C SER A 65 -21.78 -9.80 -6.80
N PRO A 66 -23.04 -10.26 -6.96
CA PRO A 66 -23.41 -11.31 -7.91
C PRO A 66 -23.36 -10.92 -9.41
N LEU A 67 -23.10 -9.65 -9.73
CA LEU A 67 -23.08 -9.13 -11.11
C LEU A 67 -21.70 -8.59 -11.53
N GLY A 68 -20.63 -9.00 -10.86
CA GLY A 68 -19.26 -8.61 -11.24
C GLY A 68 -18.98 -7.10 -11.08
N MET A 69 -19.76 -6.39 -10.27
CA MET A 69 -19.64 -4.94 -10.10
C MET A 69 -18.42 -4.50 -9.25
N GLY A 70 -17.52 -5.43 -8.87
CA GLY A 70 -16.27 -5.12 -8.17
C GLY A 70 -16.44 -4.74 -6.70
N TYR A 71 -17.61 -4.97 -6.10
CA TYR A 71 -17.81 -4.86 -4.66
C TYR A 71 -17.34 -6.15 -3.98
N TYR A 72 -16.30 -6.03 -3.18
CA TYR A 72 -15.67 -7.12 -2.44
C TYR A 72 -15.85 -6.91 -0.93
N ASP A 73 -16.04 -8.03 -0.22
CA ASP A 73 -16.01 -8.08 1.23
C ASP A 73 -14.57 -7.91 1.77
N VAL A 74 -14.44 -7.50 3.04
CA VAL A 74 -13.15 -7.33 3.70
C VAL A 74 -12.28 -8.58 3.66
N SER A 75 -12.87 -9.78 3.73
CA SER A 75 -12.10 -11.03 3.66
C SER A 75 -11.39 -11.22 2.31
N VAL A 76 -11.92 -10.66 1.22
CA VAL A 76 -11.24 -10.68 -0.08
C VAL A 76 -10.01 -9.75 -0.05
N LEU A 77 -10.16 -8.56 0.52
CA LEU A 77 -9.06 -7.59 0.66
C LEU A 77 -7.96 -8.16 1.57
N GLU A 78 -8.31 -8.77 2.69
CA GLU A 78 -7.39 -9.45 3.60
C GLU A 78 -6.65 -10.61 2.91
N ALA A 79 -7.38 -11.49 2.22
CA ALA A 79 -6.76 -12.60 1.48
C ALA A 79 -5.82 -12.10 0.37
N ALA A 80 -6.19 -11.04 -0.34
CA ALA A 80 -5.34 -10.40 -1.35
C ALA A 80 -4.06 -9.81 -0.72
N LEU A 81 -4.18 -9.10 0.40
CA LEU A 81 -3.01 -8.55 1.12
C LEU A 81 -2.06 -9.66 1.59
N ASN A 82 -2.59 -10.77 2.10
CA ASN A 82 -1.79 -11.91 2.54
C ASN A 82 -0.96 -12.50 1.38
N GLN A 83 -1.49 -12.55 0.15
CA GLN A 83 -0.71 -12.96 -1.04
C GLN A 83 0.47 -12.03 -1.37
N LYS A 84 0.47 -10.81 -0.82
CA LYS A 84 1.50 -9.77 -1.01
C LYS A 84 2.28 -9.51 0.28
N GLN A 85 2.31 -10.50 1.18
CA GLN A 85 3.05 -10.44 2.45
C GLN A 85 2.69 -9.19 3.25
N CYS A 86 1.39 -8.90 3.28
CA CYS A 86 0.81 -7.83 4.06
C CYS A 86 -0.30 -8.41 4.93
N THR A 87 -0.35 -7.99 6.20
CA THR A 87 -1.43 -8.34 7.11
C THR A 87 -2.41 -7.19 7.22
N LEU A 88 -3.67 -7.52 7.53
CA LEU A 88 -4.74 -6.59 7.81
C LEU A 88 -5.18 -6.79 9.27
N SER A 89 -5.15 -5.73 10.07
CA SER A 89 -5.63 -5.76 11.46
C SER A 89 -6.74 -4.74 11.68
N TRP A 90 -7.75 -5.12 12.44
CA TRP A 90 -8.88 -4.25 12.74
C TRP A 90 -8.49 -3.20 13.78
N PHE A 91 -8.78 -1.94 13.51
CA PHE A 91 -8.69 -0.92 14.55
C PHE A 91 -9.84 -1.06 15.55
N ASP A 92 -9.49 -1.09 16.84
CA ASP A 92 -10.49 -1.04 17.91
C ASP A 92 -10.94 0.41 18.13
N ALA A 93 -12.14 0.75 17.66
CA ALA A 93 -12.73 2.09 17.75
C ALA A 93 -12.91 2.63 19.18
N ARG A 94 -12.66 1.81 20.21
CA ARG A 94 -12.66 2.24 21.62
C ARG A 94 -11.32 2.83 22.07
N ARG A 95 -10.27 2.66 21.27
CA ARG A 95 -8.92 3.19 21.55
C ARG A 95 -8.75 4.58 20.95
N ASP A 96 -7.82 5.36 21.50
CA ASP A 96 -7.40 6.61 20.90
C ASP A 96 -6.59 6.33 19.61
N ILE A 97 -7.04 6.92 18.49
CA ILE A 97 -6.42 6.68 17.19
C ILE A 97 -5.10 7.43 17.03
N SER A 98 -4.93 8.58 17.70
CA SER A 98 -3.67 9.32 17.69
C SER A 98 -2.58 8.48 18.36
N GLU A 99 -2.83 7.99 19.57
CA GLU A 99 -1.91 7.11 20.29
C GLU A 99 -1.63 5.82 19.53
N CYS A 100 -2.67 5.24 18.90
CA CYS A 100 -2.51 4.01 18.13
C CYS A 100 -1.59 4.21 16.92
N LEU A 101 -1.74 5.31 16.17
CA LEU A 101 -0.92 5.57 14.98
C LEU A 101 0.50 6.07 15.33
N ASP A 102 0.68 6.74 16.46
CA ASP A 102 1.99 7.19 16.93
C ASP A 102 2.89 6.00 17.35
N GLN A 103 2.28 4.91 17.81
CA GLN A 103 2.97 3.67 18.23
C GLN A 103 3.33 2.72 17.07
N GLN A 104 3.02 3.07 15.81
CA GLN A 104 3.25 2.18 14.67
C GLN A 104 4.71 2.22 14.21
N ASP A 105 5.29 1.04 14.00
CA ASP A 105 6.65 0.88 13.51
C ASP A 105 6.76 1.05 11.98
N GLU A 106 7.95 0.83 11.42
CA GLU A 106 8.23 0.99 9.99
C GLU A 106 7.55 -0.06 9.08
N SER A 107 7.04 -1.16 9.66
CA SER A 107 6.33 -2.18 8.88
C SER A 107 4.95 -1.70 8.42
N MET A 108 4.38 -0.67 9.08
CA MET A 108 3.09 -0.12 8.71
C MET A 108 3.14 0.54 7.32
N VAL A 109 2.37 -0.02 6.38
CA VAL A 109 2.17 0.53 5.03
C VAL A 109 1.20 1.71 5.09
N GLY A 110 0.12 1.57 5.85
CA GLY A 110 -0.94 2.56 5.91
C GLY A 110 -2.24 1.97 6.44
N LEU A 111 -3.34 2.58 6.05
CA LEU A 111 -4.69 2.17 6.43
C LEU A 111 -5.52 1.80 5.21
N ILE A 112 -6.41 0.84 5.38
CA ILE A 112 -7.61 0.71 4.57
C ILE A 112 -8.78 1.28 5.38
N VAL A 113 -9.60 2.09 4.72
CA VAL A 113 -10.76 2.75 5.31
C VAL A 113 -12.01 2.24 4.61
N HIS A 114 -13.01 1.88 5.43
CA HIS A 114 -14.35 1.56 4.98
C HIS A 114 -15.32 2.63 5.47
N VAL A 115 -16.12 3.18 4.56
CA VAL A 115 -17.18 4.12 4.90
C VAL A 115 -18.52 3.65 4.34
N PRO A 116 -19.60 3.66 5.14
CA PRO A 116 -20.95 3.50 4.60
C PRO A 116 -21.30 4.73 3.75
N THR A 117 -21.76 4.51 2.51
CA THR A 117 -22.24 5.59 1.64
C THR A 117 -23.76 5.50 1.57
N SER A 118 -24.46 6.53 2.03
CA SER A 118 -25.93 6.61 1.92
C SER A 118 -26.28 7.85 1.11
N PRO A 119 -26.47 7.74 -0.22
CA PRO A 119 -26.88 8.89 -1.00
C PRO A 119 -28.24 9.37 -0.49
N ARG A 120 -28.32 10.62 -0.02
CA ARG A 120 -29.55 11.21 0.54
C ARG A 120 -30.77 11.13 -0.40
N TRP A 121 -30.55 10.93 -1.70
CA TRP A 121 -31.57 10.91 -2.75
C TRP A 121 -32.11 9.51 -3.10
N ILE A 122 -31.53 8.43 -2.56
CA ILE A 122 -32.05 7.07 -2.76
C ILE A 122 -32.37 6.45 -1.40
N PRO A 123 -33.63 6.56 -0.93
CA PRO A 123 -34.07 5.90 0.29
C PRO A 123 -33.77 4.40 0.23
N PHE A 124 -33.29 3.83 1.35
CA PHE A 124 -33.00 2.39 1.52
C PHE A 124 -31.77 1.85 0.76
N TRP A 125 -31.02 2.68 0.02
CA TRP A 125 -29.75 2.27 -0.57
C TRP A 125 -28.58 2.58 0.35
N LYS A 126 -27.94 1.53 0.86
CA LYS A 126 -26.70 1.62 1.64
C LYS A 126 -25.56 1.15 0.75
N GLY A 127 -24.89 2.08 0.11
CA GLY A 127 -23.62 1.84 -0.53
C GLY A 127 -22.50 1.72 0.50
N GLN A 128 -21.32 1.34 0.02
CA GLN A 128 -20.10 1.27 0.79
C GLN A 128 -18.94 1.70 -0.10
N HIS A 129 -17.88 2.19 0.52
CA HIS A 129 -16.68 2.62 -0.19
C HIS A 129 -15.43 2.21 0.57
N TRP A 130 -14.46 1.69 -0.18
CA TRP A 130 -13.12 1.37 0.29
C TRP A 130 -12.14 2.41 -0.26
N PHE A 131 -11.20 2.86 0.58
CA PHE A 131 -10.05 3.64 0.12
C PHE A 131 -8.84 3.42 1.02
N GLY A 132 -7.66 3.75 0.49
CA GLY A 132 -6.39 3.62 1.21
C GLY A 132 -5.87 4.96 1.70
N ILE A 133 -5.19 4.97 2.84
CA ILE A 133 -4.34 6.06 3.28
C ILE A 133 -2.93 5.51 3.43
N LEU A 134 -1.98 6.02 2.64
CA LEU A 134 -0.60 5.58 2.66
C LEU A 134 0.20 6.33 3.73
N ARG A 135 1.00 5.62 4.51
CA ARG A 135 2.04 6.22 5.37
C ARG A 135 3.35 6.24 4.61
N LEU A 136 3.90 7.44 4.41
CA LEU A 136 5.20 7.63 3.78
C LEU A 136 6.32 7.42 4.80
N ALA A 137 7.53 7.14 4.31
CA ALA A 137 8.71 6.93 5.15
C ALA A 137 9.08 8.15 6.02
N ASN A 138 8.65 9.36 5.63
CA ASN A 138 8.83 10.58 6.42
C ASN A 138 7.71 10.79 7.46
N GLY A 139 6.83 9.81 7.67
CA GLY A 139 5.70 9.85 8.60
C GLY A 139 4.46 10.60 8.09
N ALA A 140 4.51 11.19 6.89
CA ALA A 140 3.34 11.86 6.33
C ALA A 140 2.29 10.84 5.86
N TYR A 141 1.02 11.22 5.98
CA TYR A 141 -0.11 10.43 5.50
C TYR A 141 -0.65 11.04 4.20
N VAL A 142 -1.04 10.18 3.27
CA VAL A 142 -1.58 10.57 1.96
C VAL A 142 -2.89 9.84 1.71
N ASP A 143 -3.95 10.58 1.46
CA ASP A 143 -5.23 10.06 1.00
C ASP A 143 -5.10 9.57 -0.45
N LEU A 144 -5.40 8.28 -0.65
CA LEU A 144 -5.40 7.60 -1.92
C LEU A 144 -6.81 7.13 -2.33
N ASP A 145 -7.85 7.82 -1.85
CA ASP A 145 -9.21 7.60 -2.34
C ASP A 145 -9.24 7.72 -3.86
N SER A 146 -9.58 6.60 -4.50
CA SER A 146 -9.71 6.49 -5.95
C SER A 146 -10.76 7.44 -6.55
N ARG A 147 -11.64 8.05 -5.74
CA ARG A 147 -12.55 9.12 -6.17
C ARG A 147 -11.84 10.47 -6.37
N LEU A 148 -10.65 10.65 -5.79
CA LEU A 148 -9.81 11.82 -6.00
C LEU A 148 -9.09 11.71 -7.34
N SER A 149 -8.88 12.84 -8.02
CA SER A 149 -8.12 12.88 -9.27
C SER A 149 -6.63 12.61 -9.06
N LEU A 150 -6.10 12.88 -7.86
CA LEU A 150 -4.70 12.74 -7.50
C LEU A 150 -4.57 12.39 -6.00
N PRO A 151 -3.48 11.70 -5.61
CA PRO A 151 -3.09 11.54 -4.20
C PRO A 151 -3.05 12.88 -3.47
N THR A 152 -3.67 12.95 -2.30
CA THR A 152 -3.77 14.19 -1.52
C THR A 152 -3.13 14.00 -0.16
N ALA A 153 -2.00 14.68 0.08
CA ALA A 153 -1.36 14.66 1.38
C ALA A 153 -2.21 15.40 2.42
N PHE A 154 -2.34 14.83 3.61
CA PHE A 154 -2.89 15.56 4.75
C PHE A 154 -1.96 16.71 5.13
N ALA A 155 -2.52 17.80 5.67
CA ALA A 155 -1.72 18.96 6.06
C ALA A 155 -0.70 18.62 7.17
N GLY A 156 -1.02 17.60 7.97
CA GLY A 156 -0.14 17.05 8.99
C GLY A 156 -0.84 15.91 9.75
N PHE A 157 -0.16 15.40 10.77
CA PHE A 157 -0.67 14.28 11.57
C PHE A 157 -2.02 14.60 12.23
N ALA A 158 -2.16 15.77 12.87
CA ALA A 158 -3.40 16.17 13.53
C ALA A 158 -4.61 16.26 12.57
N ASP A 159 -4.38 16.68 11.32
CA ASP A 159 -5.41 16.76 10.28
C ASP A 159 -5.87 15.36 9.85
N CYS A 160 -4.92 14.43 9.65
CA CYS A 160 -5.21 13.02 9.41
C CYS A 160 -6.02 12.40 10.56
N ILE A 161 -5.64 12.67 11.82
CA ILE A 161 -6.35 12.17 13.01
C ILE A 161 -7.77 12.72 13.09
N ALA A 162 -7.98 14.01 12.83
CA ALA A 162 -9.31 14.61 12.83
C ALA A 162 -10.22 13.96 11.76
N PHE A 163 -9.69 13.75 10.55
CA PHE A 163 -10.38 13.07 9.46
C PHE A 163 -10.77 11.62 9.84
N LEU A 164 -9.83 10.83 10.36
CA LEU A 164 -10.08 9.45 10.76
C LEU A 164 -11.07 9.34 11.93
N SER A 165 -11.04 10.31 12.85
CA SER A 165 -11.99 10.37 13.97
C SER A 165 -13.41 10.64 13.49
N ASP A 166 -13.59 11.54 12.53
CA ASP A 166 -14.90 11.79 11.90
C ASP A 166 -15.43 10.53 11.20
N ILE A 167 -14.58 9.81 10.47
CA ILE A 167 -14.95 8.52 9.85
C ILE A 167 -15.50 7.54 10.89
N LEU A 168 -14.79 7.34 11.99
CA LEU A 168 -15.20 6.42 13.06
C LEU A 168 -16.53 6.84 13.70
N GLN A 169 -16.71 8.12 13.97
CA GLN A 169 -17.95 8.68 14.55
C GLN A 169 -19.15 8.48 13.62
N ASN A 170 -18.92 8.50 12.30
CA ASN A 170 -19.94 8.28 11.28
C ASN A 170 -20.11 6.80 10.87
N GLY A 171 -19.62 5.87 11.69
CA GLY A 171 -19.83 4.43 11.52
C GLY A 171 -18.91 3.77 10.48
N GLY A 172 -17.86 4.46 10.06
CA GLY A 172 -16.77 3.88 9.29
C GLY A 172 -15.90 2.94 10.11
N ARG A 173 -15.05 2.19 9.41
CA ARG A 173 -14.12 1.22 10.01
C ARG A 173 -12.73 1.43 9.43
N LEU A 174 -11.73 1.17 10.25
CA LEU A 174 -10.33 1.34 9.90
C LEU A 174 -9.60 0.02 10.07
N PHE A 175 -8.69 -0.25 9.15
CA PHE A 175 -7.86 -1.43 9.15
C PHE A 175 -6.41 -1.00 8.97
N LEU A 176 -5.52 -1.42 9.85
CA LEU A 176 -4.10 -1.14 9.75
C LEU A 176 -3.44 -2.22 8.91
N ILE A 177 -2.62 -1.80 7.95
CA ILE A 177 -1.93 -2.68 7.03
C ILE A 177 -0.44 -2.65 7.32
N HIS A 178 0.14 -3.82 7.56
CA HIS A 178 1.56 -3.99 7.86
C HIS A 178 2.20 -4.95 6.87
N ARG A 179 3.46 -4.71 6.51
CA ARG A 179 4.29 -5.70 5.82
C ARG A 179 4.63 -6.82 6.79
N ASP A 180 4.58 -8.06 6.32
CA ASP A 180 5.07 -9.18 7.11
C ASP A 180 6.56 -8.99 7.42
N PRO A 181 7.00 -9.24 8.66
CA PRO A 181 8.40 -9.06 9.06
C PRO A 181 9.39 -9.81 8.17
N GLU A 182 9.00 -10.99 7.65
CA GLU A 182 9.84 -11.80 6.76
C GLU A 182 10.14 -11.11 5.41
N ALA A 183 9.22 -10.27 4.91
CA ALA A 183 9.42 -9.51 3.66
C ALA A 183 10.41 -8.35 3.83
N LEU A 184 10.54 -7.78 5.04
CA LEU A 184 11.49 -6.72 5.34
C LEU A 184 12.94 -7.25 5.38
N VAL A 185 13.13 -8.50 5.84
CA VAL A 185 14.44 -9.17 5.87
C VAL A 185 14.92 -9.50 4.45
N ALA A 186 14.04 -10.00 3.58
CA ALA A 186 14.37 -10.33 2.20
C ALA A 186 14.85 -9.10 1.38
N ASN A 187 14.22 -7.93 1.58
CA ASN A 187 14.62 -6.68 0.93
C ASN A 187 15.94 -6.11 1.49
N THR A 188 16.27 -6.40 2.74
CA THR A 188 17.54 -5.98 3.35
C THR A 188 18.71 -6.81 2.81
N VAL A 189 18.54 -8.13 2.70
CA VAL A 189 19.56 -9.05 2.16
C VAL A 189 19.80 -8.80 0.67
N GLY A 190 18.74 -8.57 -0.12
CA GLY A 190 18.86 -8.26 -1.55
C GLY A 190 19.58 -6.95 -1.86
N ARG A 191 19.59 -5.98 -0.92
CA ARG A 191 20.31 -4.70 -1.08
C ARG A 191 21.79 -4.82 -0.75
N THR A 192 22.16 -5.71 0.17
CA THR A 192 23.56 -5.96 0.56
C THR A 192 24.39 -6.74 -0.46
N SER A 193 23.76 -7.34 -1.49
CA SER A 193 24.47 -8.12 -2.52
C SER A 193 24.87 -7.32 -3.77
N SER A 194 24.73 -5.98 -3.75
CA SER A 194 25.01 -5.12 -4.91
C SER A 194 25.96 -3.95 -4.61
N GLU A 195 27.00 -4.20 -3.80
CA GLU A 195 28.19 -3.35 -3.74
C GLU A 195 29.43 -4.26 -3.73
N ASP A 196 30.02 -4.48 -4.91
CA ASP A 196 31.34 -5.07 -5.10
C ASP A 196 32.35 -3.93 -5.34
N PRO A 197 33.24 -3.60 -4.39
CA PRO A 197 34.30 -2.63 -4.62
C PRO A 197 35.55 -3.36 -5.11
N THR A 198 35.55 -3.77 -6.38
CA THR A 198 36.80 -4.19 -7.04
C THR A 198 36.88 -3.63 -8.45
N GLN A 199 37.18 -2.33 -8.56
CA GLN A 199 37.82 -1.76 -9.75
C GLN A 199 39.13 -1.08 -9.32
N THR A 200 40.20 -1.88 -9.29
CA THR A 200 41.57 -1.38 -9.41
C THR A 200 41.75 -0.78 -10.80
N SER A 201 41.78 0.54 -10.88
CA SER A 201 42.26 1.27 -12.05
C SER A 201 43.79 1.19 -12.11
N GLU A 202 44.33 0.27 -12.92
CA GLU A 202 45.70 0.41 -13.41
C GLU A 202 45.70 1.45 -14.54
N SER A 203 46.54 2.47 -14.40
CA SER A 203 46.90 3.41 -15.47
C SER A 203 48.43 3.44 -15.56
N PRO A 204 49.01 3.43 -16.79
CA PRO A 204 50.39 2.98 -16.99
C PRO A 204 51.43 4.05 -16.66
N ALA A 205 52.47 3.62 -15.95
CA ALA A 205 53.65 4.41 -15.63
C ALA A 205 54.37 4.90 -16.91
N ARG A 206 54.53 6.22 -17.05
CA ARG A 206 55.45 6.83 -18.01
C ARG A 206 56.87 6.76 -17.45
N HIS A 207 57.78 6.25 -18.27
CA HIS A 207 59.22 6.36 -18.10
C HIS A 207 59.68 7.82 -17.92
N PRO A 208 60.56 8.10 -16.94
CA PRO A 208 61.46 9.24 -17.00
C PRO A 208 62.83 8.81 -17.58
N THR A 209 63.22 9.45 -18.68
CA THR A 209 64.58 9.45 -19.24
C THR A 209 65.57 10.13 -18.27
N PRO A 210 66.82 9.65 -18.17
CA PRO A 210 67.82 10.18 -17.23
C PRO A 210 68.53 11.45 -17.73
N SER A 211 68.75 12.39 -16.80
CA SER A 211 69.59 13.59 -16.96
C SER A 211 71.08 13.25 -17.13
N PRO A 212 71.89 14.15 -17.74
CA PRO A 212 73.29 13.90 -18.04
C PRO A 212 74.25 14.39 -16.94
N GLY A 213 75.41 13.74 -16.85
CA GLY A 213 76.64 14.29 -16.29
C GLY A 213 77.73 13.22 -16.10
N PRO A 214 79.01 13.57 -15.91
CA PRO A 214 79.70 14.83 -16.24
C PRO A 214 80.89 14.61 -17.22
N THR A 215 81.41 15.71 -17.73
CA THR A 215 82.69 15.84 -18.44
C THR A 215 83.88 15.48 -17.54
N ALA A 216 84.83 14.71 -18.07
CA ALA A 216 86.23 14.72 -17.67
C ALA A 216 87.12 14.50 -18.91
N SER A 217 88.28 15.15 -18.86
CA SER A 217 89.29 15.41 -19.88
C SER A 217 89.87 14.21 -20.63
#